data_AF-A0A4V1TVN9-F1
#
_entry.id   AF-A0A4V1TVN9-F1
#
_cell.length_a   1.000
_cell.length_b   1.000
_cell.length_c   1.000
_cell.angle_alpha   90.00
_cell.angle_beta   90.00
_cell.angle_gamma   90.00
#
_symmetry.space_group_name_H-M   'P 1'
#
loop_
_entity.id
_entity.type
_entity.pdbx_description
1 polymer ?
#
loop_
_entity_poly.entity_id
_entity_poly.type
_entity_poly.pdbx_seq_one_letter_code
_entity_poly.pdbx_strand_id
1 'polypeptide(L)'
;MDGLDAFLLARIQFAANITFHILFPTISISLGWVLLFFKLRFVKTGQQHWMDAYQFWVKIFALTFALGVVSGITMSFQFGTNWPGYMEKVGNIAGPLLAYEVLTAFFLEATMLGVMLFARERVSETMHTVATLLVAGGTTLSAFWILALNSWMHTPAGFEMINGQAHVTSWLEVIFNPSFPYRLTHMLLASGLTV
;
A
#
# COMPACT_ATOMS: atom_id res chain seq x y z
N MET A 1 -30.52 24.50 -12.72
CA MET A 1 -29.07 24.20 -12.71
C MET A 1 -29.02 22.71 -12.46
N ASP A 2 -29.23 21.91 -13.51
CA ASP A 2 -29.58 20.49 -13.34
C ASP A 2 -28.47 19.60 -13.95
N GLY A 3 -27.22 20.02 -13.72
CA GLY A 3 -26.04 19.19 -13.93
C GLY A 3 -25.60 18.61 -12.59
N LEU A 4 -24.96 17.45 -12.61
CA LEU A 4 -24.30 16.88 -11.42
C LEU A 4 -23.36 17.93 -10.83
N ASP A 5 -23.57 18.28 -9.56
CA ASP A 5 -22.72 19.24 -8.84
C ASP A 5 -21.27 18.72 -8.75
N ALA A 6 -20.30 19.64 -8.75
CA ALA A 6 -18.87 19.33 -8.72
C ALA A 6 -18.51 18.45 -7.50
N PHE A 7 -19.15 18.68 -6.36
CA PHE A 7 -18.97 17.85 -5.17
C PHE A 7 -19.37 16.39 -5.40
N LEU A 8 -20.50 16.16 -6.07
CA LEU A 8 -20.97 14.81 -6.40
C LEU A 8 -20.03 14.14 -7.42
N LEU A 9 -19.57 14.87 -8.43
CA LEU A 9 -18.61 14.37 -9.41
C LEU A 9 -17.27 13.99 -8.76
N ALA A 10 -16.77 14.80 -7.83
CA ALA A 10 -15.55 14.49 -7.08
C ALA A 10 -15.69 13.18 -6.27
N ARG A 11 -16.85 12.95 -5.65
CA ARG A 11 -17.15 11.68 -4.93
C ARG A 11 -17.20 10.48 -5.88
N ILE A 12 -17.88 10.61 -7.02
CA ILE A 12 -17.97 9.52 -8.02
C ILE A 12 -16.58 9.21 -8.57
N GLN A 13 -15.79 10.23 -8.91
CA GLN A 13 -14.44 10.06 -9.45
C GLN A 13 -13.51 9.39 -8.43
N PHE A 14 -13.54 9.82 -7.16
CA PHE A 14 -12.74 9.21 -6.10
C PHE A 14 -13.18 7.76 -5.84
N ALA A 15 -14.50 7.51 -5.79
CA ALA A 15 -15.06 6.17 -5.61
C ALA A 15 -14.66 5.21 -6.73
N ALA A 16 -14.73 5.65 -7.99
CA ALA A 16 -14.30 4.85 -9.14
C ALA A 16 -12.80 4.52 -9.05
N ASN A 17 -11.96 5.51 -8.74
CA ASN A 17 -10.52 5.31 -8.65
C ASN A 17 -10.14 4.36 -7.50
N ILE A 18 -10.64 4.59 -6.28
CA ILE A 18 -10.27 3.75 -5.13
C ILE A 18 -10.80 2.31 -5.27
N THR A 19 -11.99 2.14 -5.86
CA THR A 19 -12.55 0.79 -6.14
C THR A 19 -11.73 0.04 -7.17
N PHE A 20 -11.24 0.74 -8.20
CA PHE A 20 -10.32 0.13 -9.16
C PHE A 20 -8.97 -0.16 -8.51
N HIS A 21 -8.42 0.81 -7.78
CA HIS A 21 -7.12 0.71 -7.13
C HIS A 21 -7.04 -0.49 -6.20
N ILE A 22 -8.00 -0.68 -5.29
CA ILE A 22 -7.92 -1.71 -4.24
C ILE A 22 -7.81 -3.15 -4.78
N LEU A 23 -8.25 -3.40 -6.01
CA LEU A 23 -8.11 -4.71 -6.67
C LEU A 23 -6.66 -5.15 -6.82
N PHE A 24 -5.70 -4.21 -6.87
CA PHE A 24 -4.31 -4.52 -7.14
C PHE A 24 -3.47 -4.71 -5.86
N PRO A 25 -3.45 -3.79 -4.87
CA PRO A 25 -2.72 -3.98 -3.63
C PRO A 25 -3.16 -5.23 -2.86
N THR A 26 -4.46 -5.56 -2.87
CA THR A 26 -4.98 -6.78 -2.23
C THR A 26 -4.32 -8.05 -2.75
N ILE A 27 -4.17 -8.16 -4.07
CA ILE A 27 -3.51 -9.28 -4.72
C ILE A 27 -1.99 -9.23 -4.51
N SER A 28 -1.36 -8.05 -4.65
CA SER A 28 0.10 -7.92 -4.56
C SER A 28 0.62 -8.19 -3.14
N ILE A 29 -0.07 -7.74 -2.09
CA ILE A 29 0.32 -8.03 -0.70
C ILE A 29 0.40 -9.54 -0.48
N SER A 30 -0.67 -10.28 -0.81
CA SER A 30 -0.71 -11.73 -0.61
C SER A 30 0.29 -12.47 -1.51
N LEU A 31 0.33 -12.16 -2.81
CA LEU A 31 1.29 -12.78 -3.72
C LEU A 31 2.74 -12.51 -3.33
N GLY A 32 3.07 -11.35 -2.75
CA GLY A 32 4.41 -11.07 -2.25
C GLY A 32 4.86 -12.11 -1.21
N TRP A 33 3.99 -12.43 -0.25
CA TRP A 33 4.26 -13.46 0.76
C TRP A 33 4.26 -14.88 0.19
N VAL A 34 3.37 -15.20 -0.75
CA VAL A 34 3.35 -16.50 -1.44
C VAL A 34 4.63 -16.72 -2.26
N LEU A 35 5.12 -15.70 -2.96
CA LEU A 35 6.37 -15.76 -3.72
C LEU A 35 7.57 -15.96 -2.79
N LEU A 36 7.61 -15.27 -1.66
CA LEU A 36 8.62 -15.51 -0.63
C LEU A 36 8.56 -16.97 -0.13
N PHE A 37 7.36 -17.50 0.13
CA PHE A 37 7.18 -18.90 0.52
C PHE A 37 7.77 -19.86 -0.52
N PHE A 38 7.47 -19.67 -1.81
CA PHE A 38 8.05 -20.50 -2.87
C PHE A 38 9.58 -20.43 -2.89
N LYS A 39 10.17 -19.23 -2.74
CA LYS A 39 11.63 -19.08 -2.64
C LYS A 39 12.20 -19.83 -1.44
N LEU A 40 11.62 -19.67 -0.25
CA LEU A 40 12.08 -20.35 0.96
C LEU A 40 11.98 -21.88 0.83
N ARG A 41 10.92 -22.38 0.19
CA ARG A 41 10.76 -23.81 -0.09
C ARG A 41 11.79 -24.32 -1.10
N PHE A 42 12.07 -23.56 -2.16
CA PHE A 42 13.12 -23.89 -3.11
C PHE A 42 14.50 -23.96 -2.42
N VAL A 43 14.88 -22.91 -1.68
CA VAL A 43 16.16 -22.86 -0.97
C VAL A 43 16.32 -24.02 0.03
N LYS A 44 15.24 -24.39 0.73
CA LYS A 44 15.27 -25.48 1.71
C LYS A 44 15.31 -26.88 1.08
N THR A 45 14.64 -27.08 -0.06
CA THR A 45 14.40 -28.43 -0.61
C THR A 45 15.16 -28.74 -1.89
N GLY A 46 15.65 -27.72 -2.61
CA GLY A 46 16.22 -27.86 -3.95
C GLY A 46 15.24 -28.32 -5.04
N GLN A 47 13.94 -28.45 -4.73
CA GLN A 47 12.94 -28.95 -5.67
C GLN A 47 12.54 -27.88 -6.67
N GLN A 48 12.81 -28.13 -7.95
CA GLN A 48 12.66 -27.15 -9.03
C GLN A 48 11.22 -26.64 -9.20
N HIS A 49 10.20 -27.45 -8.92
CA HIS A 49 8.79 -27.05 -9.05
C HIS A 49 8.41 -25.81 -8.23
N TRP A 50 9.09 -25.56 -7.10
CA TRP A 50 8.84 -24.36 -6.30
C TRP A 50 9.25 -23.11 -7.05
N MET A 51 10.35 -23.22 -7.78
CA MET A 51 10.91 -22.14 -8.54
C MET A 51 10.18 -21.93 -9.87
N ASP A 52 9.64 -23.00 -10.46
CA ASP A 52 8.75 -22.91 -11.62
C ASP A 52 7.45 -22.20 -11.24
N ALA A 53 6.87 -22.52 -10.07
CA ALA A 53 5.74 -21.80 -9.51
C ALA A 53 6.07 -20.31 -9.25
N TYR A 54 7.23 -20.02 -8.65
CA TYR A 54 7.70 -18.64 -8.47
C TYR A 54 7.76 -17.88 -9.80
N GLN A 55 8.37 -18.45 -10.85
CA GLN A 55 8.53 -17.81 -12.16
C GLN A 55 7.19 -17.54 -12.87
N PHE A 56 6.19 -18.38 -12.63
CA PHE A 56 4.85 -18.15 -13.14
C PHE A 56 4.18 -16.99 -12.40
N TRP A 57 4.10 -17.07 -11.07
CA TRP A 57 3.36 -16.11 -10.25
C TRP A 57 4.01 -14.73 -10.17
N VAL A 58 5.34 -14.64 -10.30
CA VAL A 58 6.04 -13.35 -10.26
C VAL A 58 5.65 -12.44 -11.42
N LYS A 59 5.25 -12.99 -12.58
CA LYS A 59 4.77 -12.22 -13.72
C LYS A 59 3.40 -11.59 -13.43
N ILE A 60 2.49 -12.36 -12.82
CA ILE A 60 1.18 -11.88 -12.40
C ILE A 60 1.34 -10.80 -11.33
N PHE A 61 2.17 -11.08 -10.31
CA PHE A 61 2.53 -10.11 -9.28
C PHE A 61 3.04 -8.79 -9.89
N ALA A 62 3.97 -8.84 -10.86
CA ALA A 62 4.53 -7.65 -11.49
C ALA A 62 3.46 -6.82 -12.22
N LEU A 63 2.55 -7.46 -12.96
CA LEU A 63 1.46 -6.81 -13.67
C LEU A 63 0.49 -6.14 -12.69
N THR A 64 0.06 -6.87 -11.66
CA THR A 64 -0.81 -6.34 -10.62
C THR A 64 -0.14 -5.17 -9.90
N PHE A 65 1.13 -5.31 -9.51
CA PHE A 65 1.89 -4.27 -8.84
C PHE A 65 1.95 -2.99 -9.70
N ALA A 66 2.27 -3.11 -10.99
CA ALA A 66 2.33 -1.97 -11.90
C ALA A 66 0.99 -1.21 -12.01
N LEU A 67 -0.13 -1.94 -12.10
CA LEU A 67 -1.47 -1.33 -12.11
C LEU A 67 -1.81 -0.66 -10.77
N GLY A 68 -1.39 -1.26 -9.65
CA GLY A 68 -1.48 -0.66 -8.33
C GLY A 68 -0.72 0.66 -8.23
N VAL A 69 0.52 0.72 -8.72
CA VAL A 69 1.34 1.94 -8.75
C VAL A 69 0.64 3.06 -9.51
N VAL A 70 0.18 2.79 -10.74
CA VAL A 70 -0.40 3.83 -11.61
C VAL A 70 -1.72 4.38 -11.02
N SER A 71 -2.57 3.50 -10.51
CA SER A 71 -3.83 3.90 -9.86
C SER A 71 -3.59 4.60 -8.51
N GLY A 72 -2.58 4.18 -7.75
CA GLY A 72 -2.21 4.80 -6.47
C GLY A 72 -1.66 6.21 -6.62
N ILE A 73 -0.79 6.45 -7.63
CA ILE A 73 -0.33 7.79 -7.98
C ILE A 73 -1.51 8.69 -8.35
N THR A 74 -2.47 8.16 -9.12
CA THR A 74 -3.68 8.93 -9.46
C THR A 74 -4.47 9.31 -8.20
N MET A 75 -4.60 8.39 -7.25
CA MET A 75 -5.29 8.63 -5.97
C MET A 75 -4.59 9.68 -5.11
N SER A 76 -3.25 9.67 -5.04
CA SER A 76 -2.50 10.63 -4.23
C SER A 76 -2.70 12.08 -4.70
N PHE A 77 -2.74 12.29 -6.02
CA PHE A 77 -3.05 13.61 -6.59
C PHE A 77 -4.50 14.04 -6.36
N GLN A 78 -5.46 13.11 -6.35
CA GLN A 78 -6.87 13.44 -6.11
C GLN A 78 -7.12 14.11 -4.76
N PHE A 79 -6.33 13.80 -3.72
CA PHE A 79 -6.44 14.51 -2.44
C PHE A 79 -6.19 16.01 -2.60
N GLY A 80 -5.21 16.41 -3.40
CA GLY A 80 -4.89 17.82 -3.64
C GLY A 80 -5.84 18.49 -4.64
N THR A 81 -6.15 17.82 -5.76
CA THR A 81 -6.93 18.45 -6.85
C THR A 81 -8.42 18.54 -6.53
N ASN A 82 -8.99 17.49 -5.93
CA ASN A 82 -10.44 17.38 -5.73
C ASN A 82 -10.87 17.69 -4.31
N TRP A 83 -9.95 17.60 -3.35
CA TRP A 83 -10.22 17.80 -1.91
C TRP A 83 -9.31 18.85 -1.25
N PRO A 84 -9.08 20.03 -1.86
CA PRO A 84 -8.14 21.02 -1.33
C PRO A 84 -8.50 21.49 0.08
N GLY A 85 -9.78 21.81 0.33
CA GLY A 85 -10.24 22.25 1.66
C GLY A 85 -10.18 21.15 2.73
N TYR A 86 -10.16 19.87 2.34
CA TYR A 86 -9.87 18.78 3.27
C TYR A 86 -8.38 18.77 3.62
N MET A 87 -7.51 18.86 2.62
CA MET A 87 -6.06 18.88 2.80
C MET A 87 -5.57 20.13 3.55
N GLU A 88 -6.21 21.28 3.39
CA GLU A 88 -5.92 22.47 4.21
C GLU A 88 -6.20 22.24 5.70
N LYS A 89 -7.21 21.43 6.03
CA LYS A 89 -7.59 21.16 7.42
C LYS A 89 -6.76 20.04 8.04
N VAL A 90 -6.53 18.94 7.34
CA VAL A 90 -5.89 17.74 7.93
C VAL A 90 -4.46 17.50 7.43
N GLY A 91 -3.93 18.38 6.59
CA GLY A 91 -2.65 18.20 5.91
C GLY A 91 -1.46 17.98 6.85
N ASN A 92 -1.46 18.59 8.04
CA ASN A 92 -0.41 18.39 9.04
C ASN A 92 -0.36 16.96 9.61
N ILE A 93 -1.40 16.16 9.36
CA ILE A 93 -1.51 14.75 9.78
C ILE A 93 -1.41 13.83 8.55
N ALA A 94 -2.25 14.09 7.54
CA ALA A 94 -2.31 13.28 6.33
C ALA A 94 -1.02 13.34 5.51
N GLY A 95 -0.41 14.52 5.38
CA GLY A 95 0.81 14.74 4.61
C GLY A 95 1.96 13.87 5.11
N PRO A 96 2.35 13.94 6.40
CA PRO A 96 3.40 13.08 6.94
C PRO A 96 3.11 11.58 6.78
N LEU A 97 1.90 11.10 7.05
CA LEU A 97 1.57 9.67 6.91
C LEU A 97 1.72 9.17 5.46
N LEU A 98 1.25 9.95 4.49
CA LEU A 98 1.44 9.65 3.06
C LEU A 98 2.91 9.75 2.63
N ALA A 99 3.67 10.70 3.19
CA ALA A 99 5.09 10.81 2.92
C ALA A 99 5.88 9.60 3.46
N TYR A 100 5.53 9.10 4.65
CA TYR A 100 6.14 7.91 5.23
C TYR A 100 5.86 6.65 4.40
N GLU A 101 4.65 6.49 3.86
CA GLU A 101 4.33 5.42 2.90
C GLU A 101 5.32 5.43 1.72
N VAL A 102 5.50 6.60 1.08
CA VAL A 102 6.41 6.74 -0.05
C VAL A 102 7.85 6.43 0.35
N LEU A 103 8.34 7.06 1.41
CA LEU A 103 9.76 6.98 1.82
C LEU A 103 10.16 5.60 2.32
N THR A 104 9.29 4.93 3.08
CA THR A 104 9.66 3.69 3.77
C THR A 104 9.24 2.43 3.01
N ALA A 105 8.12 2.47 2.30
CA ALA A 105 7.57 1.30 1.63
C ALA A 105 7.75 1.40 0.11
N PHE A 106 7.27 2.47 -0.53
CA PHE A 106 7.30 2.57 -1.99
C PHE A 106 8.72 2.56 -2.58
N PHE A 107 9.65 3.30 -1.98
CA PHE A 107 11.06 3.29 -2.41
C PHE A 107 11.72 1.91 -2.21
N LEU A 108 11.42 1.24 -1.09
CA LEU A 108 11.92 -0.10 -0.79
C LEU A 108 11.41 -1.10 -1.82
N GLU A 109 10.10 -1.09 -2.07
CA GLU A 109 9.44 -1.93 -3.06
C GLU A 109 10.00 -1.69 -4.46
N ALA A 110 10.02 -0.44 -4.93
CA ALA A 110 10.47 -0.12 -6.29
C ALA A 110 11.92 -0.56 -6.56
N THR A 111 12.80 -0.38 -5.57
CA THR A 111 14.21 -0.76 -5.70
C THR A 111 14.38 -2.28 -5.66
N MET A 112 13.75 -2.96 -4.70
CA MET A 112 13.90 -4.40 -4.53
C MET A 112 13.11 -5.21 -5.58
N LEU A 113 12.03 -4.64 -6.11
CA LEU A 113 11.26 -5.24 -7.20
C LEU A 113 12.11 -5.38 -8.47
N GLY A 114 12.93 -4.38 -8.79
CA GLY A 114 13.86 -4.46 -9.91
C GLY A 114 14.82 -5.66 -9.78
N VAL A 115 15.33 -5.90 -8.57
CA VAL A 115 16.18 -7.06 -8.25
C VAL A 115 15.36 -8.36 -8.38
N MET A 116 14.15 -8.37 -7.82
CA MET A 116 13.25 -9.52 -7.81
C MET A 116 12.87 -9.99 -9.22
N LEU A 117 12.64 -9.06 -10.15
CA LEU A 117 12.22 -9.35 -11.53
C LEU A 117 13.38 -9.63 -12.48
N PHE A 118 14.49 -8.89 -12.38
CA PHE A 118 15.49 -8.86 -13.45
C PHE A 118 16.87 -9.36 -13.03
N ALA A 119 17.15 -9.48 -11.73
CA ALA A 119 18.51 -9.74 -11.24
C ALA A 119 18.74 -11.19 -10.81
N ARG A 120 17.81 -12.11 -11.08
CA ARG A 120 17.92 -13.51 -10.62
C ARG A 120 19.23 -14.20 -11.02
N GLU A 121 19.68 -14.02 -12.26
CA GLU A 121 20.95 -14.58 -12.75
C GLU A 121 22.16 -13.67 -12.47
N ARG A 122 21.93 -12.51 -11.83
CA ARG A 122 22.94 -11.46 -11.58
C ARG A 122 23.30 -11.29 -10.10
N VAL A 123 22.49 -11.82 -9.18
CA VAL A 123 22.73 -11.78 -7.74
C VAL A 123 22.69 -13.18 -7.13
N SER A 124 23.21 -13.34 -5.92
CA SER A 124 23.16 -14.61 -5.20
C SER A 124 21.71 -15.01 -4.85
N GLU A 125 21.47 -16.31 -4.70
CA GLU A 125 20.15 -16.83 -4.30
C GLU A 125 19.66 -16.22 -2.98
N THR A 126 20.59 -15.98 -2.04
CA THR A 126 20.32 -15.29 -0.78
C THR A 126 19.87 -13.85 -1.02
N MET A 127 20.59 -13.08 -1.85
CA MET A 127 20.24 -11.69 -2.14
C MET A 127 18.89 -11.59 -2.86
N HIS A 128 18.63 -12.49 -3.81
CA HIS A 128 17.33 -12.55 -4.48
C HIS A 128 16.20 -12.88 -3.50
N THR A 129 16.43 -13.76 -2.53
CA THR A 129 15.47 -14.08 -1.46
C THR A 129 15.24 -12.91 -0.51
N VAL A 130 16.29 -12.18 -0.14
CA VAL A 130 16.17 -10.94 0.65
C VAL A 130 15.38 -9.89 -0.11
N ALA A 131 15.63 -9.71 -1.42
CA ALA A 131 14.85 -8.80 -2.23
C ALA A 131 13.35 -9.17 -2.24
N THR A 132 13.01 -10.45 -2.42
CA THR A 132 11.61 -10.92 -2.34
C THR A 132 11.00 -10.65 -0.96
N LEU A 133 11.73 -10.87 0.13
CA LEU A 133 11.28 -10.56 1.48
C LEU A 133 11.02 -9.06 1.66
N LEU A 134 11.92 -8.21 1.19
CA LEU A 134 11.78 -6.76 1.30
C LEU A 134 10.63 -6.23 0.45
N VAL A 135 10.35 -6.83 -0.71
CA VAL A 135 9.15 -6.52 -1.50
C VAL A 135 7.88 -6.89 -0.74
N ALA A 136 7.79 -8.11 -0.19
CA ALA A 136 6.60 -8.55 0.57
C ALA A 136 6.39 -7.75 1.87
N GLY A 137 7.47 -7.44 2.57
CA GLY A 137 7.46 -6.59 3.75
C GLY A 137 7.09 -5.14 3.40
N GLY A 138 7.64 -4.62 2.29
CA GLY A 138 7.32 -3.31 1.75
C GLY A 138 5.83 -3.15 1.47
N THR A 139 5.22 -4.07 0.71
CA THR A 139 3.79 -3.99 0.38
C THR A 139 2.90 -4.04 1.62
N THR A 140 3.32 -4.79 2.64
CA THR A 140 2.64 -4.83 3.95
C THR A 140 2.82 -3.53 4.74
N LEU A 141 3.99 -2.90 4.65
CA LEU A 141 4.28 -1.60 5.26
C LEU A 141 3.53 -0.46 4.57
N SER A 142 3.35 -0.52 3.25
CA SER A 142 2.47 0.38 2.50
C SER A 142 1.04 0.30 3.04
N ALA A 143 0.51 -0.93 3.20
CA ALA A 143 -0.81 -1.14 3.80
C ALA A 143 -0.91 -0.57 5.23
N PHE A 144 0.14 -0.69 6.03
CA PHE A 144 0.18 -0.10 7.37
C PHE A 144 -0.02 1.43 7.34
N TRP A 145 0.76 2.16 6.54
CA TRP A 145 0.71 3.63 6.53
C TRP A 145 -0.60 4.17 5.97
N ILE A 146 -1.08 3.62 4.85
CA ILE A 146 -2.34 4.07 4.25
C ILE A 146 -3.54 3.76 5.16
N LEU A 147 -3.52 2.63 5.86
CA LEU A 147 -4.57 2.28 6.82
C LEU A 147 -4.45 3.06 8.11
N ALA A 148 -3.27 3.51 8.52
CA ALA A 148 -3.12 4.42 9.66
C ALA A 148 -3.87 5.73 9.38
N LEU A 149 -3.63 6.32 8.21
CA LEU A 149 -4.36 7.51 7.76
C LEU A 149 -5.86 7.23 7.61
N ASN A 150 -6.24 6.15 6.90
CA ASN A 150 -7.64 5.85 6.69
C ASN A 150 -8.37 5.59 8.01
N SER A 151 -7.78 4.87 8.96
CA SER A 151 -8.37 4.62 10.28
C SER A 151 -8.49 5.91 11.09
N TRP A 152 -7.48 6.79 11.02
CA TRP A 152 -7.53 8.10 11.66
C TRP A 152 -8.68 8.96 11.11
N MET A 153 -8.95 8.91 9.81
CA MET A 153 -10.11 9.61 9.21
C MET A 153 -11.46 9.15 9.77
N HIS A 154 -11.55 7.92 10.28
CA HIS A 154 -12.76 7.36 10.86
C HIS A 154 -12.86 7.53 12.37
N THR A 155 -11.75 7.36 13.09
CA THR A 155 -11.67 7.54 14.54
C THR A 155 -10.49 8.45 14.87
N PRO A 156 -10.61 9.78 14.66
CA PRO A 156 -9.51 10.72 14.91
C PRO A 156 -9.09 10.73 16.39
N ALA A 157 -7.78 10.65 16.63
CA ALA A 157 -7.16 10.74 17.96
C ALA A 157 -5.79 11.42 17.86
N GLY A 158 -5.21 11.83 18.99
CA GLY A 158 -3.86 12.41 19.03
C GLY A 158 -3.70 13.74 18.29
N PHE A 159 -4.75 14.57 18.21
CA PHE A 159 -4.70 15.87 17.54
C PHE A 159 -5.52 16.93 18.29
N GLU A 160 -5.22 18.20 17.99
CA GLU A 160 -6.01 19.36 18.38
C GLU A 160 -6.32 20.25 17.18
N MET A 161 -7.36 21.08 17.28
CA MET A 161 -7.72 22.01 16.21
C MET A 161 -7.21 23.41 16.55
N ILE A 162 -6.27 23.92 15.74
CA ILE A 162 -5.72 25.27 15.85
C ILE A 162 -6.06 26.01 14.55
N ASN A 163 -6.76 27.15 14.66
CA ASN A 163 -7.15 27.97 13.50
C ASN A 163 -7.83 27.19 12.36
N GLY A 164 -8.64 26.19 12.71
CA GLY A 164 -9.35 25.35 11.74
C GLY A 164 -8.50 24.24 11.09
N GLN A 165 -7.24 24.07 11.51
CA GLN A 165 -6.35 23.00 11.06
C GLN A 165 -6.12 22.00 12.20
N ALA A 166 -6.03 20.72 11.86
CA ALA A 166 -5.67 19.65 12.77
C ALA A 166 -4.14 19.63 12.96
N HIS A 167 -3.67 19.66 14.20
CA HIS A 167 -2.27 19.56 14.57
C HIS A 167 -2.05 18.35 15.47
N VAL A 168 -0.98 17.59 15.22
CA VAL A 168 -0.67 16.40 16.01
C VAL A 168 -0.25 16.79 17.42
N THR A 169 -0.88 16.17 18.41
CA THR A 169 -0.44 16.18 19.81
C THR A 169 0.28 14.88 20.18
N SER A 170 -0.05 13.77 19.53
CA SER A 170 0.60 12.46 19.74
C SER A 170 0.56 11.61 18.47
N TRP A 171 1.73 11.36 17.86
CA TRP A 171 1.84 10.49 16.68
C TRP A 171 1.44 9.04 16.97
N LEU A 172 1.70 8.56 18.19
CA LEU A 172 1.31 7.21 18.58
C LEU A 172 -0.21 7.06 18.55
N GLU A 173 -0.95 8.03 19.07
CA GLU A 173 -2.41 8.02 19.06
C GLU A 173 -2.99 8.25 17.67
N VAL A 174 -2.32 9.04 16.83
CA VAL A 174 -2.69 9.22 15.41
C VAL A 174 -2.59 7.90 14.66
N ILE A 175 -1.42 7.24 14.76
CA ILE A 175 -1.12 6.00 14.02
C ILE A 175 -1.95 4.84 14.57
N PHE A 176 -1.92 4.63 15.89
CA PHE A 176 -2.63 3.55 16.59
C PHE A 176 -3.95 4.05 17.18
N ASN A 177 -4.72 4.77 16.36
CA ASN A 177 -6.06 5.22 16.73
C ASN A 177 -7.01 4.02 16.99
N PRO A 178 -8.16 4.22 17.67
CA PRO A 178 -8.99 3.12 18.16
C PRO A 178 -9.41 2.08 17.12
N SER A 179 -9.63 2.48 15.87
CA SER A 179 -10.05 1.56 14.80
C SER A 179 -8.89 0.92 14.04
N PHE A 180 -7.66 1.42 14.17
CA PHE A 180 -6.52 0.98 13.37
C PHE A 180 -6.19 -0.51 13.49
N PRO A 181 -6.04 -1.10 14.71
CA PRO A 181 -5.66 -2.51 14.82
C PRO A 181 -6.65 -3.45 14.11
N TYR A 182 -7.95 -3.21 14.30
CA TYR A 182 -9.00 -4.03 13.69
C TYR A 182 -9.02 -3.90 12.16
N ARG A 183 -8.84 -2.68 11.65
CA ARG A 183 -8.85 -2.41 10.21
C ARG A 183 -7.63 -2.95 9.50
N LEU A 184 -6.44 -2.82 10.11
CA LEU A 184 -5.22 -3.43 9.61
C LEU A 184 -5.34 -4.96 9.57
N THR A 185 -5.76 -5.58 10.69
CA THR A 185 -5.95 -7.04 10.75
C THR A 185 -6.97 -7.50 9.72
N HIS A 186 -8.12 -6.83 9.61
CA HIS A 186 -9.13 -7.17 8.62
C HIS A 186 -8.58 -7.09 7.19
N MET A 187 -7.90 -6.00 6.84
CA MET A 187 -7.39 -5.79 5.49
C MET A 187 -6.30 -6.82 5.12
N LEU A 188 -5.36 -7.10 6.03
CA LEU A 188 -4.31 -8.09 5.77
C LEU A 188 -4.89 -9.51 5.63
N LEU A 189 -5.88 -9.88 6.46
CA LEU A 189 -6.56 -11.17 6.32
C LEU A 189 -7.36 -11.27 5.03
N ALA A 190 -8.11 -10.22 4.67
CA ALA A 190 -8.88 -10.18 3.43
C ALA A 190 -7.98 -10.28 2.20
N SER A 191 -6.85 -9.57 2.20
CA SER A 191 -5.81 -9.70 1.18
C SER A 191 -5.28 -11.13 1.12
N GLY A 192 -4.95 -11.73 2.27
CA GLY A 192 -4.50 -13.12 2.35
C GLY A 192 -5.48 -14.13 1.75
N LEU A 193 -6.80 -13.91 1.90
CA LEU A 193 -7.86 -14.76 1.32
C LEU A 193 -8.13 -14.49 -0.17
N THR A 194 -7.61 -13.40 -0.74
CA THR A 194 -7.84 -13.03 -2.14
C THR A 194 -7.09 -13.94 -3.12
N VAL A 195 -6.01 -14.58 -2.65
CA VAL A 195 -5.08 -15.41 -3.45
C VAL A 195 -5.02 -16.80 -2.85
#